data_AF-A0A3M1HKI0-F1
#
_entry.id   AF-A0A3M1HKI0-F1
#
_cell.length_a   1.000
_cell.length_b   1.000
_cell.length_c   1.000
_cell.angle_alpha   90.00
_cell.angle_beta   90.00
_cell.angle_gamma   90.00
#
_symmetry.space_group_name_H-M   'P 1'
#
loop_
_entity.id
_entity.type
_entity.pdbx_description
1 polymer ?
#
loop_
_entity_poly.entity_id
_entity_poly.type
_entity_poly.pdbx_seq_one_letter_code
_entity_poly.pdbx_strand_id
1 'polypeptide(L)' 'ESALAFAASVLRPGGAFIVKTFRGEGWDAFVRALKDHFEEVRTAKPQASRKESAEVYLVAQGFRRR' A
#
# COMPACT_ATOMS: atom_id res chain seq x y z
N GLU A 1 10.02 9.70 -8.67
CA GLU A 1 9.33 8.39 -8.79
C GLU A 1 8.41 8.18 -7.59
N SER A 2 7.24 7.57 -7.79
CA SER A 2 6.34 7.18 -6.68
C SER A 2 6.72 5.78 -6.17
N ALA A 3 6.50 5.51 -4.88
CA ALA A 3 6.85 4.21 -4.28
C ALA A 3 6.15 3.02 -4.97
N LEU A 4 4.92 3.22 -5.45
CA LEU A 4 4.19 2.19 -6.22
C LEU A 4 4.82 1.96 -7.60
N ALA A 5 5.25 3.01 -8.30
CA ALA A 5 5.91 2.86 -9.60
C ALA A 5 7.23 2.08 -9.46
N PHE A 6 8.01 2.37 -8.41
CA PHE A 6 9.21 1.60 -8.09
C PHE A 6 8.88 0.15 -7.74
N ALA A 7 7.87 -0.09 -6.89
CA ALA A 7 7.45 -1.45 -6.56
C ALA A 7 7.03 -2.24 -7.81
N ALA A 8 6.29 -1.62 -8.73
CA ALA A 8 5.85 -2.26 -9.97
C ALA A 8 7.02 -2.62 -10.91
N SER A 9 8.13 -1.88 -10.87
CA SER A 9 9.31 -2.18 -11.72
C SER A 9 10.19 -3.30 -11.16
N VAL A 10 10.18 -3.54 -9.85
CA VAL A 10 11.09 -4.50 -9.19
C VAL A 10 10.40 -5.76 -8.66
N LEU A 11 9.10 -5.74 -8.41
CA LEU A 11 8.40 -6.88 -7.83
C LEU A 11 8.22 -8.01 -8.84
N ARG A 12 8.55 -9.23 -8.40
CA ARG A 12 8.13 -10.46 -9.08
C ARG A 12 6.61 -10.67 -8.93
N PRO A 13 5.96 -11.39 -9.86
CA PRO A 13 4.58 -11.83 -9.68
C PRO A 13 4.39 -12.50 -8.31
N GLY A 14 3.27 -12.20 -7.64
CA GLY A 14 2.98 -12.68 -6.28
C GLY A 14 3.71 -11.92 -5.16
N GLY A 15 4.55 -10.93 -5.47
CA GLY A 15 5.27 -10.12 -4.49
C GLY A 15 4.37 -9.25 -3.60
N ALA A 16 4.96 -8.62 -2.58
CA ALA A 16 4.26 -7.77 -1.62
C ALA A 16 4.89 -6.38 -1.54
N PHE A 17 4.06 -5.38 -1.29
CA PHE A 17 4.42 -3.98 -1.09
C PHE A 17 3.78 -3.48 0.20
N ILE A 18 4.59 -2.95 1.11
CA ILE A 18 4.14 -2.41 2.40
C ILE A 18 4.60 -0.96 2.48
N VAL A 19 3.67 -0.06 2.74
CA VAL A 19 3.96 1.37 2.79
C VAL A 19 3.27 2.03 3.96
N LYS A 20 4.00 2.91 4.64
CA LYS A 20 3.49 3.77 5.69
C LYS A 20 3.02 5.09 5.08
N THR A 21 1.80 5.48 5.38
CA THR A 21 1.17 6.66 4.79
C THR A 21 0.16 7.26 5.77
N PHE A 22 -0.27 8.49 5.53
CA PHE A 22 -1.32 9.15 6.29
C PHE A 22 -2.67 8.93 5.61
N ARG A 23 -3.71 8.75 6.41
CA ARG A 23 -5.08 8.72 5.93
C ARG A 23 -5.57 10.15 5.76
N GLY A 24 -5.59 10.64 4.52
CA GLY A 24 -5.94 12.00 4.17
C GLY A 24 -6.20 12.15 2.68
N GLU A 25 -5.86 13.31 2.12
CA GLU A 25 -6.05 13.58 0.69
C GLU A 25 -5.30 12.55 -0.19
N GLY A 26 -5.96 12.09 -1.25
CA GLY A 26 -5.40 11.09 -2.18
C GLY A 26 -5.39 9.64 -1.67
N TRP A 27 -5.81 9.38 -0.42
CA TRP A 27 -5.84 8.04 0.16
C TRP A 27 -6.64 7.04 -0.68
N ASP A 28 -7.89 7.37 -1.03
CA ASP A 28 -8.76 6.45 -1.76
C ASP A 28 -8.25 6.17 -3.18
N ALA A 29 -7.69 7.19 -3.84
CA ALA A 29 -7.06 7.03 -5.15
C ALA A 29 -5.84 6.09 -5.07
N PHE A 30 -5.01 6.25 -4.03
CA PHE A 30 -3.85 5.39 -3.82
C PHE A 30 -4.24 3.94 -3.50
N VAL A 31 -5.25 3.73 -2.64
CA VAL A 31 -5.78 2.38 -2.34
C VAL A 31 -6.36 1.71 -3.60
N ARG A 32 -7.06 2.47 -4.46
CA ARG A 32 -7.55 1.96 -5.75
C ARG A 32 -6.39 1.51 -6.65
N ALA A 33 -5.37 2.35 -6.80
CA ALA A 33 -4.18 2.00 -7.59
C ALA A 33 -3.50 0.72 -7.08
N LEU A 34 -3.41 0.54 -5.75
CA LEU A 34 -2.91 -0.72 -5.18
C LEU A 34 -3.82 -1.91 -5.52
N LYS A 35 -5.15 -1.77 -5.43
CA LYS A 35 -6.08 -2.86 -5.77
C LYS A 35 -6.03 -3.26 -7.24
N ASP A 36 -5.62 -2.36 -8.13
CA ASP A 36 -5.43 -2.68 -9.54
C ASP A 36 -4.20 -3.55 -9.78
N HIS A 37 -3.19 -3.43 -8.92
CA HIS A 37 -1.87 -4.06 -9.06
C HIS A 37 -1.67 -5.27 -8.13
N PHE A 38 -2.47 -5.42 -7.08
CA PHE A 38 -2.31 -6.46 -6.06
C PHE A 38 -3.61 -7.25 -5.87
N GLU A 39 -3.49 -8.52 -5.52
CA GLU A 39 -4.63 -9.38 -5.21
C GLU A 39 -5.38 -8.93 -3.96
N GLU A 40 -4.63 -8.47 -2.96
CA GLU A 40 -5.17 -8.07 -1.68
C GLU A 40 -4.49 -6.80 -1.17
N VAL A 41 -5.30 -5.88 -0.62
CA VAL A 41 -4.83 -4.65 0.01
C VAL A 41 -5.52 -4.49 1.35
N ARG A 42 -4.75 -4.53 2.45
CA ARG A 42 -5.24 -4.37 3.83
C ARG A 42 -4.64 -3.12 4.45
N THR A 43 -5.42 -2.46 5.31
CA THR A 43 -4.91 -1.37 6.16
C THR A 43 -4.56 -1.94 7.54
N ALA A 44 -3.36 -1.66 8.04
CA ALA A 44 -2.91 -2.05 9.36
C ALA A 44 -2.52 -0.80 10.16
N LYS A 45 -3.06 -0.66 11.37
CA LYS A 45 -2.64 0.35 12.34
C LYS A 45 -1.94 -0.36 13.51
N PRO A 46 -0.60 -0.28 13.62
CA PRO A 46 0.11 -1.00 14.67
C PRO A 46 -0.21 -0.42 16.05
N GLN A 47 -0.21 -1.27 17.09
CA GLN A 47 -0.48 -0.86 18.47
C GLN A 47 0.52 0.19 18.98
N ALA A 48 1.75 0.20 18.44
CA ALA A 48 2.76 1.20 18.75
C ALA A 48 2.48 2.59 18.14
N SER A 49 1.54 2.72 17.20
CA SER A 49 1.13 4.03 16.67
C SER A 49 0.21 4.74 17.66
N ARG A 50 0.43 6.04 17.88
CA ARG A 50 -0.46 6.86 18.73
C ARG A 50 -1.87 6.84 18.15
N LYS A 51 -2.89 6.67 19.00
CA LYS A 51 -4.30 6.63 18.56
C LYS A 51 -4.67 7.84 17.70
N GLU A 52 -4.17 9.01 18.07
CA GLU A 52 -4.40 10.32 17.45
C GLU A 52 -3.74 10.49 16.08
N SER A 53 -2.73 9.69 15.74
CA SER A 53 -2.03 9.82 14.45
C SER A 53 -2.89 9.33 13.29
N ALA A 54 -2.93 10.08 12.19
CA ALA A 54 -3.53 9.62 10.93
C ALA A 54 -2.67 8.57 10.20
N GLU A 55 -1.52 8.19 10.76
CA GLU A 55 -0.58 7.25 10.17
C GLU A 55 -1.09 5.81 10.22
N VAL A 56 -0.96 5.13 9.09
CA VAL A 56 -1.39 3.75 8.86
C VAL A 56 -0.42 3.07 7.89
N TYR A 57 -0.38 1.75 7.92
CA TYR A 57 0.31 0.93 6.93
C TYR A 57 -0.70 0.36 5.95
N LEU A 58 -0.37 0.40 4.66
CA LEU A 58 -1.03 -0.38 3.63
C LEU A 58 -0.16 -1.60 3.34
N VAL A 59 -0.77 -2.77 3.43
CA VAL A 59 -0.15 -4.07 3.14
C VAL A 59 -0.81 -4.59 1.87
N ALA A 60 -0.09 -4.54 0.76
CA ALA A 60 -0.53 -5.01 -0.55
C ALA A 60 0.20 -6.30 -0.91
N GLN A 61 -0.53 -7.37 -1.22
CA GLN A 61 0.02 -8.72 -1.44
C GLN A 61 -0.50 -9.31 -2.76
N GLY A 62 0.28 -10.20 -3.36
CA GLY A 62 -0.08 -10.85 -4.61
C GLY A 62 0.05 -9.90 -5.81
N PHE A 63 1.25 -9.36 -6.05
CA PHE A 63 1.50 -8.46 -7.17
C PHE A 63 1.15 -9.12 -8.51
N ARG A 64 0.25 -8.49 -9.27
CA ARG A 64 -0.20 -8.90 -10.60
C ARG A 64 0.68 -8.19 -11.63
N ARG A 65 1.65 -8.92 -12.18
CA ARG A 65 2.45 -8.42 -13.30
C ARG A 65 1.55 -8.39 -14.54
N ARG A 66 1.02 -7.21 -14.85
CA ARG A 66 0.26 -6.96 -16.08
C ARG A 66 1.20 -6.72 -17.24
#